data_AF-A0A961Z4L3-F1
#
_entry.id   AF-A0A961Z4L3-F1
#
_cell.length_a   1.000
_cell.length_b   1.000
_cell.length_c   1.000
_cell.angle_alpha   90.00
_cell.angle_beta   90.00
_cell.angle_gamma   90.00
#
_symmetry.space_group_name_H-M   'P 1'
#
loop_
_entity.id
_entity.type
_entity.pdbx_description
1 polymer ?
#
loop_
_entity_poly.entity_id
_entity_poly.type
_entity_poly.pdbx_seq_one_letter_code
_entity_poly.pdbx_strand_id
1 'polypeptide(L)'
;MALVARAFKVQREALYAPTRGPAEIARARQVGVYLAHVEAGLSLSDIGRQLGRDRTTVGHACRLVEDLRDDALFDTTLTMLGRAVRALRCGAPA
;
A
#
# COMPACT_ATOMS: atom_id res chain seq x y z
N MET A 1 1.28 -5.37 3.83
CA MET A 1 2.27 -4.41 4.35
C MET A 1 3.71 -4.94 4.37
N ALA A 2 3.98 -6.20 4.72
CA ALA A 2 5.36 -6.71 4.81
C ALA A 2 6.19 -6.57 3.51
N LEU A 3 5.62 -6.93 2.35
CA LEU A 3 6.28 -6.78 1.05
C LEU A 3 6.66 -5.31 0.77
N VAL A 4 5.74 -4.39 1.05
CA VAL A 4 5.94 -2.95 0.83
C VAL A 4 6.99 -2.39 1.77
N ALA A 5 6.96 -2.76 3.05
CA ALA A 5 8.00 -2.36 4.00
C ALA A 5 9.40 -2.77 3.51
N ARG A 6 9.54 -4.01 3.02
CA ARG A 6 10.79 -4.51 2.42
C ARG A 6 11.19 -3.75 1.15
N ALA A 7 10.25 -3.50 0.24
CA ALA A 7 10.53 -2.80 -1.02
C ALA A 7 10.99 -1.35 -0.80
N PHE A 8 10.38 -0.66 0.17
CA PHE A 8 10.71 0.72 0.53
C PHE A 8 11.79 0.81 1.60
N LYS A 9 12.38 -0.31 2.06
CA LYS A 9 13.42 -0.36 3.11
C LYS A 9 13.02 0.37 4.40
N VAL A 10 11.73 0.35 4.75
CA VAL A 10 11.21 0.94 5.98
C VAL A 10 10.81 -0.14 6.98
N GLN A 11 10.81 0.20 8.27
CA GLN A 11 10.27 -0.70 9.31
C GLN A 11 8.77 -0.92 9.08
N ARG A 12 8.31 -2.16 9.24
CA ARG A 12 6.90 -2.52 9.01
C ARG A 12 5.99 -1.76 9.96
N GLU A 13 6.39 -1.60 11.20
CA GLU A 13 5.67 -0.95 12.28
C GLU A 13 5.46 0.54 11.98
N ALA A 14 6.42 1.17 11.30
CA ALA A 14 6.31 2.56 10.88
C ALA A 14 5.15 2.79 9.89
N LEU A 15 4.77 1.78 9.11
CA LEU A 15 3.60 1.86 8.22
C LEU A 15 2.27 1.93 9.00
N TYR A 16 2.26 1.53 10.27
CA TYR A 16 1.08 1.60 11.15
C TYR A 16 1.16 2.78 12.14
N ALA A 17 2.23 3.57 12.11
CA ALA A 17 2.39 4.72 13.00
C ALA A 17 1.22 5.71 12.83
N PRO A 18 0.69 6.28 13.93
CA PRO A 18 -0.48 7.14 13.91
C PRO A 18 -0.21 8.48 13.20
N THR A 19 1.03 8.98 13.29
CA THR A 19 1.46 10.20 12.63
C THR A 19 1.72 9.97 11.13
N ARG A 20 1.72 11.07 10.35
CA ARG A 20 2.10 11.01 8.93
C ARG A 20 3.51 10.42 8.77
N GLY A 21 4.43 10.84 9.64
CA GLY A 21 5.83 10.46 9.61
C GLY A 21 6.59 11.09 8.43
N PRO A 22 7.84 10.66 8.20
CA PRO A 22 8.64 11.04 7.04
C PRO A 22 7.92 10.75 5.71
N ALA A 23 8.21 11.55 4.69
CA ALA A 23 7.58 11.45 3.37
C ALA A 23 7.74 10.05 2.75
N GLU A 24 8.88 9.40 2.94
CA GLU A 24 9.15 8.04 2.47
C GLU A 24 8.23 6.99 3.12
N ILE A 25 8.03 7.06 4.44
CA ILE A 25 7.12 6.17 5.16
C ILE A 25 5.67 6.43 4.74
N ALA A 26 5.29 7.68 4.55
CA ALA A 26 3.96 8.04 4.06
C ALA A 26 3.72 7.48 2.65
N ARG A 27 4.70 7.59 1.75
CA ARG A 27 4.65 7.02 0.38
C ARG A 27 4.55 5.51 0.40
N ALA A 28 5.38 4.83 1.20
CA ALA A 28 5.31 3.39 1.36
C ALA A 28 3.93 2.96 1.88
N ARG A 29 3.36 3.68 2.85
CA ARG A 29 2.02 3.40 3.37
C ARG A 29 0.94 3.58 2.30
N GLN A 30 1.02 4.64 1.50
CA GLN A 30 0.08 4.90 0.41
C GLN A 30 0.11 3.77 -0.64
N VAL A 31 1.31 3.32 -1.04
CA VAL A 31 1.48 2.16 -1.93
C VAL A 31 0.92 0.89 -1.31
N GLY A 32 1.15 0.66 -0.01
CA GLY A 32 0.56 -0.46 0.71
C GLY A 32 -0.96 -0.45 0.71
N VAL A 33 -1.56 0.72 0.94
CA VAL A 33 -3.01 0.93 0.87
C VAL A 33 -3.53 0.60 -0.52
N TYR A 34 -2.89 1.14 -1.55
CA TYR A 34 -3.26 0.93 -2.94
C TYR A 34 -3.25 -0.55 -3.32
N LEU A 35 -2.14 -1.24 -3.07
CA LEU A 35 -2.01 -2.67 -3.38
C LEU A 35 -3.00 -3.53 -2.58
N ALA A 36 -3.28 -3.18 -1.32
CA ALA A 36 -4.29 -3.87 -0.53
C ALA A 36 -5.70 -3.73 -1.14
N HIS A 37 -6.03 -2.56 -1.68
CA HIS A 37 -7.31 -2.33 -2.32
C HIS A 37 -7.39 -2.99 -3.71
N VAL A 38 -6.45 -2.66 -4.59
CA VAL A 38 -6.50 -3.02 -6.01
C VAL A 38 -6.10 -4.47 -6.27
N GLU A 39 -5.04 -4.96 -5.61
CA GLU A 39 -4.50 -6.30 -5.88
C GLU A 39 -5.04 -7.36 -4.89
N ALA A 40 -5.38 -6.95 -3.66
CA ALA A 40 -5.94 -7.85 -2.65
C ALA A 40 -7.47 -7.77 -2.50
N GLY A 41 -8.14 -6.80 -3.13
CA GLY A 41 -9.60 -6.67 -3.11
C GLY A 41 -10.17 -6.24 -1.76
N LEU A 42 -9.35 -5.71 -0.85
CA LEU A 42 -9.82 -5.26 0.47
C LEU A 42 -10.60 -3.95 0.33
N SER A 43 -11.66 -3.79 1.14
CA SER A 43 -12.42 -2.55 1.16
C SER A 43 -11.61 -1.41 1.81
N LEU A 44 -11.86 -0.16 1.39
CA LEU A 44 -11.21 1.01 2.01
C LEU A 44 -11.48 1.11 3.51
N SER A 45 -12.67 0.67 3.95
CA SER A 45 -13.07 0.65 5.35
C SER A 45 -12.28 -0.38 6.16
N ASP A 46 -12.05 -1.57 5.62
CA ASP A 46 -11.27 -2.62 6.29
C ASP A 46 -9.80 -2.23 6.40
N ILE A 47 -9.24 -1.67 5.31
CA ILE A 47 -7.88 -1.13 5.31
C ILE A 47 -7.75 0.00 6.33
N GLY A 48 -8.74 0.91 6.38
CA GLY A 48 -8.78 2.01 7.35
C GLY A 48 -8.78 1.50 8.79
N ARG A 49 -9.63 0.51 9.09
CA ARG A 49 -9.67 -0.14 10.41
C ARG A 49 -8.33 -0.75 10.81
N GLN A 50 -7.67 -1.47 9.89
CA GLN A 50 -6.36 -2.08 10.14
C GLN A 50 -5.24 -1.04 10.36
N LEU A 51 -5.36 0.14 9.77
CA LEU A 51 -4.38 1.23 9.88
C LEU A 51 -4.75 2.29 10.93
N GLY A 52 -5.88 2.16 11.61
CA GLY A 52 -6.40 3.19 12.52
C GLY A 52 -6.68 4.53 11.81
N ARG A 53 -7.13 4.49 10.56
CA ARG A 53 -7.31 5.65 9.66
C ARG A 53 -8.72 5.68 9.11
N ASP A 54 -9.24 6.90 8.92
CA ASP A 54 -10.54 7.07 8.28
C ASP A 54 -10.55 6.57 6.82
N ARG A 55 -11.68 6.01 6.37
CA ARG A 55 -11.83 5.47 5.01
C ARG A 55 -11.49 6.51 3.93
N THR A 56 -11.76 7.80 4.18
CA THR A 56 -11.45 8.89 3.24
C THR A 56 -9.96 9.14 3.14
N THR A 57 -9.20 8.91 4.22
CA THR A 57 -7.73 8.96 4.20
C THR A 57 -7.15 7.84 3.34
N VAL A 58 -7.73 6.64 3.44
CA VAL A 58 -7.37 5.50 2.59
C VAL A 58 -7.71 5.79 1.12
N GLY A 59 -8.90 6.32 0.84
CA GLY A 59 -9.29 6.73 -0.51
C GLY A 59 -8.41 7.86 -1.07
N HIS A 60 -7.97 8.81 -0.25
CA HIS A 60 -7.00 9.81 -0.64
C HIS A 60 -5.63 9.18 -0.98
N ALA A 61 -5.17 8.22 -0.19
CA ALA A 61 -3.94 7.49 -0.49
C ALA A 61 -4.01 6.74 -1.83
N CYS A 62 -5.13 6.09 -2.16
CA CYS A 62 -5.30 5.45 -3.47
C CYS A 62 -5.19 6.46 -4.62
N ARG A 63 -5.85 7.62 -4.51
CA ARG A 63 -5.76 8.68 -5.54
C ARG A 63 -4.34 9.17 -5.73
N LEU A 64 -3.61 9.44 -4.65
CA LEU A 64 -2.21 9.85 -4.73
C LEU A 64 -1.33 8.79 -5.42
N VAL A 65 -1.62 7.50 -5.24
CA VAL A 65 -0.86 6.45 -5.94
C VAL A 65 -1.23 6.41 -7.42
N GLU A 66 -2.51 6.57 -7.80
CA GLU A 66 -2.91 6.67 -9.20
C GLU A 66 -2.25 7.88 -9.90
N ASP A 67 -2.22 9.05 -9.26
CA ASP A 67 -1.55 10.25 -9.78
C ASP A 67 -0.04 10.00 -10.01
N LEU A 68 0.59 9.13 -9.22
CA LEU A 68 2.01 8.79 -9.37
C LEU A 68 2.27 7.82 -10.53
N ARG A 69 1.25 7.16 -11.08
CA ARG A 69 1.42 6.19 -12.19
C ARG A 69 1.67 6.85 -13.54
N ASP A 70 1.53 8.17 -13.62
CA ASP A 70 1.98 8.94 -14.78
C ASP A 70 3.52 8.88 -14.94
N ASP A 71 4.25 8.56 -13.87
CA ASP A 71 5.68 8.24 -13.94
C ASP A 71 5.88 6.76 -14.33
N ALA A 72 6.47 6.53 -15.51
CA ALA A 72 6.66 5.18 -16.06
C ALA A 72 7.55 4.26 -15.20
N LEU A 73 8.55 4.83 -14.49
CA LEU A 73 9.41 4.04 -13.60
C LEU A 73 8.64 3.60 -12.36
N PHE A 74 7.83 4.51 -11.82
CA PHE A 74 6.94 4.20 -10.70
C PHE A 74 5.89 3.17 -11.10
N ASP A 75 5.21 3.32 -12.24
CA ASP A 75 4.17 2.39 -12.70
C ASP A 75 4.74 0.98 -12.95
N THR A 76 5.94 0.89 -13.55
CA THR A 76 6.65 -0.38 -13.71
C THR A 76 6.94 -1.03 -12.35
N THR A 77 7.44 -0.25 -11.40
CA THR A 77 7.74 -0.73 -10.04
C THR A 77 6.47 -1.19 -9.33
N LEU A 78 5.40 -0.41 -9.40
CA LEU A 78 4.10 -0.70 -8.80
C LEU A 78 3.51 -1.99 -9.40
N THR A 79 3.59 -2.15 -10.72
CA THR A 79 3.16 -3.37 -11.43
C THR A 79 3.91 -4.60 -10.93
N MET A 80 5.24 -4.50 -10.73
CA MET A 80 6.03 -5.61 -10.20
C MET A 80 5.65 -5.97 -8.76
N LEU A 81 5.40 -4.96 -7.91
CA LEU A 81 4.90 -5.19 -6.55
C LEU A 81 3.50 -5.83 -6.56
N GLY A 82 2.62 -5.39 -7.45
CA GLY A 82 1.27 -5.94 -7.60
C GLY A 82 1.28 -7.42 -8.01
N ARG A 83 2.16 -7.81 -8.93
CA ARG A 83 2.38 -9.22 -9.28
C ARG A 83 2.81 -10.06 -8.07
N ALA A 84 3.75 -9.54 -7.27
CA ALA A 84 4.21 -10.24 -6.07
C ALA A 84 3.09 -10.38 -5.01
N VAL A 85 2.23 -9.36 -4.83
CA VAL A 85 1.04 -9.46 -3.96
C VAL A 85 0.09 -10.55 -4.44
N ARG A 86 -0.23 -10.58 -5.73
CA ARG A 86 -1.09 -11.61 -6.31
C ARG A 86 -0.54 -13.03 -6.12
N ALA A 87 0.76 -13.21 -6.36
CA ALA A 87 1.42 -14.50 -6.14
C ALA A 87 1.31 -14.97 -4.68
N LEU A 88 1.53 -14.08 -3.71
CA LEU A 88 1.39 -14.39 -2.28
C LEU A 88 -0.04 -14.77 -1.89
N ARG A 89 -1.06 -14.18 -2.53
CA ARG A 89 -2.47 -14.54 -2.30
C ARG A 89 -2.83 -15.91 -2.86
N CYS A 90 -2.24 -16.29 -3.99
CA CYS A 90 -2.47 -17.59 -4.62
C CYS A 90 -1.83 -18.75 -3.84
N GLY A 91 -0.83 -18.47 -2.99
CA GLY A 91 -0.11 -19.47 -2.19
C GLY A 91 -0.57 -19.61 -0.73
N ALA A 92 -1.59 -18.88 -0.29
CA ALA A 92 -2.12 -19.02 1.07
C ALA A 92 -3.14 -20.17 1.11
N PRO A 93 -2.97 -21.20 1.97
CA PRO A 93 -4.02 -22.21 2.16
C PRO A 93 -5.28 -21.52 2.71
N ALA A 94 -6.44 -21.94 2.17
CA ALA A 94 -7.76 -21.52 2.61
C ALA A 94 -8.03 -21.86 4.08
#